data_AF-Q7V9Q2-F1
#
_entry.id   AF-Q7V9Q2-F1
#
_cell.length_a   1.000
_cell.length_b   1.000
_cell.length_c   1.000
_cell.angle_alpha   90.00
_cell.angle_beta   90.00
_cell.angle_gamma   90.00
#
_symmetry.space_group_name_H-M   'P 1'
#
loop_
_entity.id
_entity.type
_entity.pdbx_description
1 polymer ?
#
loop_
_entity_poly.entity_id
_entity_poly.type
_entity_poly.pdbx_seq_one_letter_code
_entity_poly.pdbx_strand_id
1 'polypeptide(L)' 'MRKEDKRVAIKFQREKLIEELEKVYKNAFDEISNMELEEGSVAKLSKAFLLSRQAAISELEKEIEKPIITKAANEK' A
#
# COMPACT_ATOMS: atom_id res chain seq x y z
N MET A 1 -3.57 0.12 27.23
CA MET A 1 -2.87 0.91 26.19
C MET A 1 -3.63 2.21 25.96
N ARG A 2 -3.01 3.38 26.14
CA ARG A 2 -3.72 4.67 26.01
C ARG A 2 -4.09 4.88 24.53
N LYS A 3 -5.16 5.67 24.26
CA LYS A 3 -5.67 5.89 22.89
C LYS A 3 -4.60 6.48 21.96
N GLU A 4 -3.71 7.32 22.51
CA GLU A 4 -2.60 7.92 21.76
C GLU A 4 -1.56 6.87 21.33
N ASP A 5 -1.19 5.94 22.22
CA ASP A 5 -0.26 4.84 21.92
C ASP A 5 -0.78 3.94 20.78
N LYS A 6 -2.11 3.69 20.76
CA LYS A 6 -2.78 2.95 19.68
C LYS A 6 -2.67 3.67 18.34
N ARG A 7 -2.83 5.00 18.35
CA ARG A 7 -2.74 5.83 17.14
C ARG A 7 -1.35 5.81 16.53
N VAL A 8 -0.33 5.97 17.37
CA VAL A 8 1.07 5.94 16.95
C VAL A 8 1.43 4.56 16.41
N ALA A 9 1.01 3.48 17.09
CA ALA A 9 1.26 2.12 16.64
C ALA A 9 0.63 1.81 15.27
N ILE A 10 -0.63 2.22 15.05
CA ILE A 10 -1.32 2.00 13.76
C ILE A 10 -0.63 2.80 12.63
N LYS A 11 -0.26 4.06 12.90
CA LYS A 11 0.49 4.88 11.94
C LYS A 11 1.80 4.21 11.53
N PHE A 12 2.58 3.73 12.51
CA PHE A 12 3.84 3.05 12.26
C PHE A 12 3.67 1.75 11.45
N GLN A 13 2.69 0.91 11.79
CA GLN A 13 2.44 -0.33 11.04
C GLN A 13 2.03 -0.02 9.59
N ARG A 14 1.20 1.00 9.37
CA ARG A 14 0.84 1.42 8.02
C ARG A 14 2.05 1.89 7.22
N GLU A 15 2.89 2.76 7.78
CA GLU A 15 4.10 3.24 7.09
C GLU A 15 5.00 2.06 6.68
N LYS A 16 5.17 1.09 7.59
CA LYS A 16 5.88 -0.15 7.30
C LYS A 16 5.24 -0.97 6.15
N LEU A 17 3.92 -1.08 6.14
CA LEU A 17 3.20 -1.79 5.06
C LEU A 17 3.36 -1.10 3.71
N ILE A 18 3.37 0.24 3.67
CA ILE A 18 3.65 1.00 2.43
C ILE A 18 5.06 0.67 1.95
N GLU A 19 6.08 0.73 2.81
CA GLU A 19 7.46 0.42 2.44
C GLU A 19 7.64 -1.04 1.95
N GLU A 20 6.99 -2.00 2.59
CA GLU A 20 7.01 -3.40 2.17
C GLU A 20 6.35 -3.59 0.80
N LEU A 21 5.21 -2.93 0.57
CA LEU A 21 4.49 -2.99 -0.69
C LEU A 21 5.28 -2.34 -1.84
N GLU A 22 5.97 -1.22 -1.57
CA GLU A 22 6.85 -0.59 -2.56
C GLU A 22 7.98 -1.51 -3.02
N LYS A 23 8.53 -2.33 -2.11
CA LYS A 23 9.55 -3.33 -2.47
C LYS A 23 8.97 -4.41 -3.39
N VAL A 24 7.75 -4.87 -3.13
CA VAL A 24 7.06 -5.84 -4.00
C VAL A 24 6.91 -5.27 -5.42
N TYR A 25 6.41 -4.03 -5.54
CA TYR A 25 6.26 -3.40 -6.84
C TYR A 25 7.59 -3.17 -7.54
N LYS A 26 8.62 -2.73 -6.81
CA LYS A 26 9.98 -2.57 -7.38
C LYS A 26 10.48 -3.89 -7.97
N ASN A 27 10.41 -4.98 -7.20
CA ASN A 27 10.86 -6.28 -7.67
C ASN A 27 10.07 -6.74 -8.90
N ALA A 28 8.75 -6.52 -8.93
CA ALA A 28 7.93 -6.86 -10.08
C ALA A 28 8.30 -6.04 -11.33
N PHE A 29 8.64 -4.75 -11.19
CA PHE A 29 9.15 -3.94 -12.31
C PHE A 29 10.51 -4.41 -12.80
N ASP A 30 11.41 -4.78 -11.89
CA ASP A 30 12.70 -5.36 -12.23
C ASP A 30 12.50 -6.68 -13.01
N GLU A 31 11.55 -7.53 -12.60
CA GLU A 31 11.20 -8.76 -13.34
C GLU A 31 10.64 -8.46 -14.73
N ILE A 32 9.66 -7.56 -14.85
CA ILE A 32 9.05 -7.16 -16.14
C ILE A 32 10.12 -6.64 -17.11
N SER A 33 11.09 -5.86 -16.60
CA SER A 33 12.17 -5.30 -17.41
C SER A 33 13.14 -6.35 -17.96
N ASN A 34 13.19 -7.53 -17.34
CA ASN A 34 14.04 -8.65 -17.75
C ASN A 34 13.28 -9.67 -18.63
N MET A 35 11.99 -9.47 -18.91
CA MET A 35 11.22 -10.38 -19.74
C MET A 35 11.53 -10.17 -21.23
N GLU A 36 11.79 -11.26 -21.95
CA GLU A 36 11.90 -11.25 -23.42
C GLU A 36 10.51 -11.24 -24.06
N LEU A 37 9.81 -10.11 -23.93
CA LEU A 37 8.50 -9.87 -24.53
C LEU A 37 8.60 -8.79 -25.61
N GLU A 38 7.61 -8.77 -26.50
CA GLU A 38 7.42 -7.65 -27.41
C GLU A 38 7.25 -6.34 -26.62
N GLU A 39 7.82 -5.25 -27.12
CA GLU A 39 7.85 -3.94 -26.45
C GLU A 39 6.45 -3.46 -26.02
N GLY A 40 5.42 -3.69 -26.87
CA GLY A 40 4.03 -3.35 -26.57
C GLY A 40 3.43 -4.16 -25.42
N SER A 41 3.89 -5.39 -25.20
CA SER A 41 3.45 -6.25 -24.09
C SER A 41 4.10 -5.82 -22.78
N VAL A 42 5.40 -5.49 -22.79
CA VAL A 42 6.11 -4.91 -21.65
C VAL A 42 5.45 -3.61 -21.21
N ALA A 43 5.14 -2.71 -22.14
CA ALA A 43 4.50 -1.43 -21.82
C ALA A 43 3.11 -1.61 -21.16
N LYS A 44 2.30 -2.56 -21.63
CA LYS A 44 0.98 -2.86 -21.05
C LYS A 44 1.11 -3.44 -19.64
N LEU A 45 2.05 -4.37 -19.42
CA LEU A 45 2.30 -4.96 -18.10
C LEU A 45 2.82 -3.91 -17.11
N SER A 46 3.81 -3.11 -17.50
CA SER A 46 4.33 -2.00 -16.69
C SER A 46 3.22 -1.02 -16.30
N LYS A 47 2.36 -0.64 -17.25
CA LYS A 47 1.21 0.24 -16.98
C LYS A 47 0.22 -0.39 -15.98
N ALA A 48 -0.09 -1.67 -16.13
CA ALA A 48 -0.99 -2.38 -15.21
C ALA A 48 -0.43 -2.40 -13.77
N PHE A 49 0.86 -2.69 -13.61
CA PHE A 49 1.52 -2.67 -12.31
C PHE A 49 1.61 -1.26 -11.71
N LEU A 50 1.84 -0.22 -12.52
CA LEU A 50 1.85 1.17 -12.07
C LEU A 50 0.48 1.57 -11.50
N LEU A 51 -0.61 1.23 -12.20
CA LEU A 51 -1.97 1.54 -11.75
C LEU A 51 -2.33 0.75 -10.48
N SER A 52 -1.93 -0.52 -10.40
CA SER A 52 -2.10 -1.34 -9.19
C SER A 52 -1.38 -0.72 -7.99
N ARG A 53 -0.12 -0.33 -8.15
CA ARG A 53 0.67 0.35 -7.11
C ARG A 53 -0.01 1.62 -6.62
N GLN A 54 -0.44 2.46 -7.56
CA GLN A 54 -1.09 3.72 -7.21
C GLN A 54 -2.35 3.48 -6.39
N ALA A 55 -3.21 2.53 -6.80
CA ALA A 55 -4.45 2.23 -6.09
C ALA A 55 -4.17 1.70 -4.67
N ALA A 56 -3.21 0.78 -4.52
CA ALA A 56 -2.91 0.17 -3.24
C ALA A 56 -2.27 1.15 -2.25
N ILE A 57 -1.30 1.97 -2.70
CA ILE A 57 -0.67 3.00 -1.86
C ILE A 57 -1.70 4.05 -1.44
N SER A 58 -2.49 4.56 -2.38
CA SER A 58 -3.49 5.59 -2.06
C SER A 58 -4.54 5.09 -1.07
N GLU A 59 -4.89 3.81 -1.06
CA GLU A 59 -5.82 3.28 -0.06
C GLU A 59 -5.20 3.23 1.34
N LEU A 60 -3.92 2.88 1.45
CA LEU A 60 -3.19 2.95 2.71
C LEU A 60 -3.04 4.41 3.18
N GLU A 61 -2.79 5.35 2.28
CA GLU A 61 -2.69 6.77 2.60
C GLU A 61 -4.03 7.34 3.11
N LYS A 62 -5.18 6.95 2.56
CA LYS A 62 -6.49 7.39 3.07
C LYS A 62 -6.76 6.96 4.51
N GLU A 63 -6.19 5.85 4.96
CA GLU A 63 -6.25 5.45 6.38
C GLU A 63 -5.47 6.44 7.29
N ILE A 64 -4.64 7.35 6.75
CA ILE A 64 -4.03 8.48 7.49
C ILE A 64 -5.11 9.48 7.92
N GLU A 65 -6.08 9.72 7.04
CA GLU A 65 -7.05 10.81 7.18
C GLU A 65 -8.28 10.39 7.98
N LYS A 66 -8.57 9.09 8.08
CA LYS A 66 -9.69 8.60 8.90
C LYS A 66 -9.34 8.79 10.39
N PRO A 67 -10.14 9.56 11.16
CA PRO A 67 -9.97 9.57 12.61
C PRO A 67 -10.13 8.15 13.12
N ILE A 68 -9.33 7.76 14.12
CA ILE A 68 -9.47 6.45 14.77
C ILE A 68 -10.81 6.46 15.51
N ILE A 69 -11.87 6.09 14.81
CA ILE A 69 -13.18 5.82 15.38
C ILE A 69 -13.04 4.46 16.07
N THR A 70 -12.36 4.42 17.22
CA THR A 70 -12.67 3.40 18.21
C THR A 70 -14.06 3.73 18.77
N LYS A 71 -15.10 3.48 17.98
CA LYS A 71 -16.41 3.18 18.56
C LYS A 71 -16.19 1.85 19.25
N ALA A 72 -16.14 1.89 20.58
CA ALA A 72 -16.40 0.70 21.36
C ALA A 72 -17.76 0.18 20.87
N ALA A 73 -17.75 -0.92 20.14
CA ALA A 73 -18.97 -1.66 19.90
C ALA A 73 -19.44 -2.15 21.27
N ASN A 74 -20.66 -1.76 21.65
CA ASN A 74 -21.38 -2.12 22.87
C ASN A 74 -20.77 -1.67 24.21
N GLU A 75 -21.22 -0.50 24.69
CA GLU A 75 -21.76 -0.47 26.06
C GLU A 75 -23.29 -0.40 25.95
N LYS A 76 -23.94 -1.15 26.84
CA LYS A 76 -25.30 -1.72 26.77
C LYS A 76 -26.45 -0.77 26.49
#